data_AF-A0A8J5MM46-F1
#
_entry.id   AF-A0A8J5MM46-F1
#
_cell.length_a   1.000
_cell.length_b   1.000
_cell.length_c   1.000
_cell.angle_alpha   90.00
_cell.angle_beta   90.00
_cell.angle_gamma   90.00
#
_symmetry.space_group_name_H-M   'P 1'
#
loop_
_entity.id
_entity.type
_entity.pdbx_description
1 polymer ?
#
loop_
_entity_poly.entity_id
_entity_poly.type
_entity_poly.pdbx_seq_one_letter_code
_entity_poly.pdbx_strand_id
1 'polypeptide(L)'
;MRERRVDDWAKEAAKHKRNLGEEYVSYSTKKVVKARQVGPPCPDGCFDKPGRDNIDTIFTNFWAIGDYSTQNGYLQVFIGAVPAKRKRTEAESFYHTVFTRDYNIVFRAPLTDVCITCEKLETQIFSLQKDGQGTSDVKNTLREDKAIAQVPRDLLHQAKQGGPGNGVVKMVAIDLQQTLPCPRLRASNAYYKRKLVDFIFMKSGHSYLPCDRTFGSIEKKLRKTSHIYSPLQYIPIIGKAVKKGFPVIVMQR
;
A
#
# COMPACT_ATOMS: atom_id res chain seq x y z
N MET A 1 56.75 -4.53 10.55
CA MET A 1 55.35 -4.72 10.14
C MET A 1 55.22 -6.16 9.66
N ARG A 2 54.44 -7.04 10.32
CA ARG A 2 54.30 -8.43 9.87
C ARG A 2 53.39 -8.46 8.65
N GLU A 3 53.87 -8.97 7.53
CA GLU A 3 53.05 -9.20 6.35
C GLU A 3 51.93 -10.19 6.71
N ARG A 4 50.68 -9.81 6.46
CA ARG A 4 49.55 -10.72 6.60
C ARG A 4 49.58 -11.68 5.42
N ARG A 5 49.89 -12.95 5.68
CA ARG A 5 49.70 -14.05 4.72
C ARG A 5 48.23 -14.44 4.70
N VAL A 6 47.46 -13.66 3.94
CA VAL A 6 46.00 -13.83 3.83
C VAL A 6 45.64 -15.18 3.19
N ASP A 7 46.50 -15.69 2.32
CA ASP A 7 46.32 -16.98 1.63
C ASP A 7 46.41 -18.19 2.58
N ASP A 8 47.13 -18.06 3.69
CA ASP A 8 47.23 -19.11 4.72
C ASP A 8 45.93 -19.23 5.54
N TRP A 9 45.00 -18.27 5.39
CA TRP A 9 43.73 -18.34 6.09
C TRP A 9 42.86 -19.39 5.41
N ALA A 10 42.55 -20.47 6.13
CA ALA A 10 41.74 -21.59 5.64
C ALA A 10 40.44 -21.17 4.91
N LYS A 11 39.85 -20.03 5.28
CA LYS A 11 38.66 -19.48 4.62
C LYS A 11 38.97 -18.86 3.26
N GLU A 12 40.05 -18.09 3.12
CA GLU A 12 40.46 -17.48 1.85
C GLU A 12 41.06 -18.55 0.91
N ALA A 13 41.86 -19.49 1.42
CA ALA A 13 42.34 -20.63 0.65
C ALA A 13 41.18 -21.47 0.05
N ALA A 14 40.15 -21.78 0.85
CA ALA A 14 38.98 -22.50 0.36
C ALA A 14 38.17 -21.68 -0.66
N LYS A 15 38.08 -20.36 -0.47
CA LYS A 15 37.40 -19.44 -1.40
C LYS A 15 38.13 -19.35 -2.74
N HIS A 16 39.46 -19.30 -2.73
CA HIS A 16 40.30 -19.29 -3.92
C HIS A 16 40.14 -20.58 -4.72
N LYS A 17 40.30 -21.75 -4.07
CA LYS A 17 40.08 -23.06 -4.72
C LYS A 17 38.68 -23.22 -5.30
N ARG A 18 37.65 -22.74 -4.60
CA ARG A 18 36.27 -22.73 -5.09
C ARG A 18 36.11 -21.91 -6.38
N ASN A 19 36.78 -20.76 -6.48
CA ASN A 19 36.71 -19.90 -7.65
C ASN A 19 37.49 -20.49 -8.84
N LEU A 20 38.61 -21.17 -8.57
CA LEU A 20 39.37 -21.97 -9.55
C LEU A 20 38.63 -23.25 -9.99
N GLY A 21 37.51 -23.58 -9.34
CA GLY A 21 36.76 -24.81 -9.61
C GLY A 21 37.47 -26.07 -9.12
N GLU A 22 38.47 -25.96 -8.25
CA GLU A 22 39.19 -27.10 -7.68
C GLU A 22 38.42 -27.74 -6.52
N GLU A 23 38.85 -28.94 -6.13
CA GLU A 23 38.35 -29.57 -4.91
C GLU A 23 38.78 -28.78 -3.68
N TYR A 24 37.84 -28.56 -2.75
CA TYR A 24 38.12 -27.83 -1.51
C TYR A 24 37.28 -28.34 -0.34
N VAL A 25 37.77 -28.11 0.87
CA VAL A 25 37.00 -28.38 2.10
C VAL A 25 36.24 -27.13 2.50
N SER A 26 34.92 -27.24 2.62
CA SER A 26 34.07 -26.14 3.06
C SER A 26 34.44 -25.68 4.47
N TYR A 27 34.74 -24.40 4.65
CA TYR A 27 35.10 -23.86 5.96
C TYR A 27 33.96 -24.03 6.99
N SER A 28 32.69 -23.86 6.57
CA SER A 28 31.51 -23.92 7.43
C SER A 28 31.03 -25.35 7.71
N THR A 29 30.91 -26.17 6.67
CA THR A 29 30.34 -27.53 6.80
C THR A 29 31.39 -28.61 6.98
N LYS A 30 32.69 -28.30 6.80
CA LYS A 30 33.83 -29.22 6.82
C LYS A 30 33.75 -30.38 5.83
N LYS A 31 32.80 -30.35 4.89
CA LYS A 31 32.65 -31.35 3.83
C LYS A 31 33.59 -31.06 2.67
N VAL A 32 34.09 -32.12 2.03
CA VAL A 32 34.85 -32.04 0.78
C VAL A 32 33.87 -31.76 -0.36
N VAL A 33 34.14 -30.71 -1.12
CA VAL A 33 33.42 -30.32 -2.34
C VAL A 33 34.33 -30.63 -3.51
N LYS A 34 33.93 -31.58 -4.37
CA LYS A 34 34.71 -32.03 -5.53
C LYS A 34 34.94 -30.88 -6.52
N ALA A 35 35.99 -31.03 -7.34
CA ALA A 35 36.28 -30.12 -8.44
C ALA A 35 35.09 -30.00 -9.41
N ARG A 36 34.90 -28.80 -9.96
CA ARG A 36 33.85 -28.51 -10.95
C ARG A 36 34.16 -29.24 -12.25
N GLN A 37 33.11 -29.78 -12.86
CA GLN A 37 33.17 -30.43 -14.16
C GLN A 37 32.00 -29.92 -15.01
N VAL A 38 32.20 -29.86 -16.32
CA VAL A 38 31.13 -29.48 -17.25
C VAL A 38 30.09 -30.60 -17.26
N GLY A 39 28.84 -30.24 -16.96
CA GLY A 39 27.74 -31.19 -16.86
C GLY A 39 27.37 -31.88 -18.18
N PRO A 40 26.36 -32.77 -18.15
CA PRO A 40 25.80 -33.35 -19.36
C PRO A 40 25.20 -32.26 -20.27
N PRO A 41 25.12 -32.50 -21.59
CA PRO A 41 24.54 -31.55 -22.52
C PRO A 41 23.09 -31.21 -22.17
N CYS A 42 22.71 -29.95 -22.42
CA CYS A 42 21.36 -29.46 -22.17
C CYS A 42 20.34 -30.19 -23.07
N PRO A 43 19.17 -30.62 -22.54
CA PRO A 43 18.11 -31.23 -23.34
C PRO A 43 17.63 -30.35 -24.52
N ASP A 44 17.74 -29.02 -24.38
CA ASP A 44 17.35 -28.06 -25.41
C ASP A 44 18.41 -27.88 -26.53
N GLY A 45 19.47 -28.70 -26.56
CA GLY A 45 20.52 -28.67 -27.59
C GLY A 45 21.46 -27.46 -27.49
N CYS A 46 21.53 -26.80 -26.32
CA CYS A 46 22.36 -25.61 -26.14
C CYS A 46 23.87 -25.88 -26.37
N PHE A 47 24.31 -27.11 -26.15
CA PHE A 47 25.72 -27.51 -26.26
C PHE A 47 26.11 -27.84 -27.71
N ASP A 48 25.13 -28.11 -28.57
CA ASP A 48 25.36 -28.52 -29.96
C ASP A 48 25.80 -27.34 -30.82
N LYS A 49 25.34 -26.13 -30.51
CA LYS A 49 25.69 -24.90 -31.24
C LYS A 49 27.16 -24.52 -31.11
N PRO A 50 27.74 -24.41 -29.89
CA PRO A 50 29.17 -24.13 -29.75
C PRO A 50 30.04 -25.37 -29.94
N GLY A 51 29.53 -26.59 -29.74
CA GLY A 51 30.32 -27.81 -29.71
C GLY A 51 31.04 -28.02 -28.37
N ARG A 52 31.30 -29.28 -28.02
CA ARG A 52 31.79 -29.66 -26.69
C ARG A 52 33.18 -29.08 -26.36
N ASP A 53 34.11 -29.10 -27.31
CA ASP A 53 35.49 -28.64 -27.10
C ASP A 53 35.55 -27.15 -26.76
N ASN A 54 34.71 -26.34 -27.42
CA ASN A 54 34.59 -24.92 -27.13
C ASN A 54 34.00 -24.67 -25.74
N ILE A 55 33.01 -25.47 -25.33
CA ILE A 55 32.42 -25.37 -23.99
C ILE A 55 33.49 -25.67 -22.92
N ASP A 56 34.21 -26.77 -23.07
CA ASP A 56 35.25 -27.17 -22.11
C ASP A 56 36.36 -26.11 -22.04
N THR A 57 36.71 -25.49 -23.18
CA THR A 57 37.65 -24.36 -23.25
C THR A 57 37.12 -23.13 -22.52
N ILE A 58 35.85 -22.75 -22.75
CA ILE A 58 35.20 -21.60 -22.09
C ILE A 58 35.18 -21.80 -20.57
N PHE A 59 34.77 -22.97 -20.09
CA PHE A 59 34.73 -23.25 -18.65
C PHE A 59 36.12 -23.28 -18.02
N THR A 60 37.10 -23.90 -18.67
CA THR A 60 38.50 -23.90 -18.22
C THR A 60 39.03 -22.47 -18.07
N ASN A 61 38.84 -21.64 -19.09
CA ASN A 61 39.28 -20.25 -19.07
C ASN A 61 38.54 -19.43 -18.00
N PHE A 62 37.23 -19.66 -17.82
CA PHE A 62 36.44 -18.97 -16.81
C PHE A 62 36.90 -19.31 -15.38
N TRP A 63 37.18 -20.58 -15.08
CA TRP A 63 37.67 -20.98 -13.77
C TRP A 63 39.09 -20.50 -13.52
N ALA A 64 39.96 -20.50 -14.53
CA ALA A 64 41.34 -19.99 -14.43
C ALA A 64 41.43 -18.52 -13.98
N ILE A 65 40.35 -17.73 -14.08
CA ILE A 65 40.30 -16.35 -13.57
C ILE A 65 40.54 -16.29 -12.04
N GLY A 66 40.05 -17.26 -11.26
CA GLY A 66 40.31 -17.39 -9.81
C GLY A 66 39.73 -16.30 -8.89
N ASP A 67 39.38 -15.12 -9.42
CA ASP A 67 38.77 -14.02 -8.68
C ASP A 67 37.28 -13.85 -8.99
N TYR A 68 36.46 -13.72 -7.94
CA TYR A 68 35.00 -13.64 -8.05
C TYR A 68 34.53 -12.37 -8.75
N SER A 69 35.16 -11.23 -8.45
CA SER A 69 34.74 -9.95 -9.03
C SER A 69 35.04 -9.93 -10.53
N THR A 70 36.22 -10.43 -10.91
CA THR A 70 36.67 -10.53 -12.30
C THR A 70 35.85 -11.56 -13.08
N GLN A 71 35.52 -12.71 -12.49
CA GLN A 71 34.60 -13.69 -13.08
C GLN A 71 33.22 -13.07 -13.36
N ASN A 72 32.69 -12.28 -12.43
CA ASN A 72 31.40 -11.62 -12.63
C ASN A 72 31.49 -10.55 -13.73
N GLY A 73 32.59 -9.79 -13.78
CA GLY A 73 32.87 -8.85 -14.88
C GLY A 73 32.92 -9.54 -16.24
N TYR A 74 33.59 -10.69 -16.33
CA TYR A 74 33.61 -11.51 -17.54
C TYR A 74 32.19 -11.88 -17.99
N LEU A 75 31.33 -12.36 -17.09
CA LEU A 75 29.94 -12.70 -17.42
C LEU A 75 29.13 -11.49 -17.87
N GLN A 76 29.32 -10.33 -17.24
CA GLN A 76 28.57 -9.11 -17.56
C GLN A 76 28.77 -8.67 -19.01
N VAL A 77 29.96 -8.82 -19.59
CA VAL A 77 30.24 -8.47 -20.99
C VAL A 77 29.37 -9.29 -21.96
N PHE A 78 29.02 -10.53 -21.59
CA PHE A 78 28.20 -11.41 -22.42
C PHE A 78 26.70 -11.35 -22.11
N ILE A 79 26.28 -10.56 -21.10
CA ILE A 79 24.87 -10.39 -20.74
C ILE A 79 24.31 -9.18 -21.48
N GLY A 80 23.55 -9.43 -22.54
CA GLY A 80 22.77 -8.40 -23.22
C GLY A 80 21.44 -8.14 -22.51
N ALA A 81 21.14 -6.87 -22.22
CA ALA A 81 19.81 -6.50 -21.75
C ALA A 81 18.81 -6.59 -22.91
N VAL A 82 17.98 -7.63 -22.91
CA VAL A 82 16.87 -7.75 -23.88
C VAL A 82 15.64 -7.06 -23.28
N PRO A 83 15.03 -6.09 -23.97
CA PRO A 83 13.78 -5.49 -23.50
C PRO A 83 12.72 -6.58 -23.42
N ALA A 84 12.11 -6.75 -22.25
CA ALA A 84 11.08 -7.75 -22.02
C ALA A 84 9.92 -7.53 -23.01
N LYS A 85 9.79 -8.43 -24.01
CA LYS A 85 8.81 -8.29 -25.10
C LYS A 85 7.37 -8.17 -24.60
N ARG A 86 7.06 -8.76 -23.42
CA ARG A 86 5.82 -8.57 -22.65
C ARG A 86 6.12 -8.84 -21.17
N LYS A 87 5.65 -7.99 -20.26
CA LYS A 87 5.40 -8.45 -18.88
C LYS A 87 4.18 -9.36 -18.96
N ARG A 88 4.34 -10.68 -18.78
CA ARG A 88 3.21 -11.46 -18.30
C ARG A 88 2.94 -10.93 -16.90
N THR A 89 1.90 -10.14 -16.75
CA THR A 89 1.27 -10.01 -15.45
C THR A 89 0.65 -11.38 -15.20
N GLU A 90 1.39 -12.25 -14.51
CA GLU A 90 0.81 -13.50 -14.04
C GLU A 90 -0.46 -13.14 -13.25
N ALA A 91 -1.49 -13.97 -13.38
CA ALA A 91 -2.73 -13.74 -12.69
C ALA A 91 -2.47 -13.64 -11.18
N GLU A 92 -3.26 -12.82 -10.47
CA GLU A 92 -3.18 -12.70 -9.01
C GLU A 92 -3.14 -14.09 -8.32
N SER A 93 -3.85 -15.07 -8.89
CA SER A 93 -3.88 -16.46 -8.44
C SER A 93 -2.50 -17.12 -8.36
N PHE A 94 -1.58 -16.81 -9.27
CA PHE A 94 -0.20 -17.33 -9.22
C PHE A 94 0.53 -16.84 -7.97
N TYR A 95 0.50 -15.52 -7.75
CA TYR A 95 1.12 -14.91 -6.57
C TYR A 95 0.44 -15.39 -5.29
N HIS A 96 -0.90 -15.43 -5.25
CA HIS A 96 -1.64 -15.94 -4.11
C HIS A 96 -1.24 -17.39 -3.78
N THR A 97 -1.04 -18.24 -4.79
CA THR A 97 -0.61 -19.62 -4.58
C THR A 97 0.81 -19.69 -4.03
N VAL A 98 1.76 -18.97 -4.63
CA VAL A 98 3.15 -18.95 -4.18
C VAL A 98 3.25 -18.43 -2.74
N PHE A 99 2.64 -17.29 -2.45
CA PHE A 99 2.73 -16.68 -1.13
C PHE A 99 2.00 -17.49 -0.05
N THR A 100 0.82 -18.05 -0.33
CA THR A 100 0.09 -18.85 0.66
C THR A 100 0.70 -20.25 0.84
N ARG A 101 1.08 -20.93 -0.24
CA ARG A 101 1.56 -22.32 -0.18
C ARG A 101 3.03 -22.42 0.21
N ASP A 102 3.88 -21.60 -0.40
CA ASP A 102 5.33 -21.76 -0.28
C ASP A 102 5.92 -20.87 0.83
N TYR A 103 5.24 -19.76 1.18
CA TYR A 103 5.70 -18.80 2.20
C TYR A 103 4.75 -18.62 3.39
N ASN A 104 3.55 -19.24 3.37
CA ASN A 104 2.51 -19.07 4.40
C ASN A 104 2.15 -17.60 4.70
N ILE A 105 2.12 -16.78 3.65
CA ILE A 105 1.73 -15.37 3.68
C ILE A 105 0.35 -15.26 3.02
N VAL A 106 -0.63 -14.76 3.78
CA VAL A 106 -2.02 -14.59 3.30
C VAL A 106 -2.29 -13.13 2.98
N PHE A 107 -2.89 -12.87 1.82
CA PHE A 107 -3.41 -11.56 1.46
C PHE A 107 -4.76 -11.33 2.15
N ARG A 108 -4.79 -10.43 3.13
CA ARG A 108 -6.08 -9.93 3.66
C ARG A 108 -6.59 -8.83 2.76
N ALA A 109 -7.90 -8.83 2.51
CA ALA A 109 -8.55 -7.67 1.92
C ALA A 109 -8.29 -6.44 2.80
N PRO A 110 -8.08 -5.24 2.21
CA PRO A 110 -7.98 -4.01 2.99
C PRO A 110 -9.23 -3.87 3.85
N LEU A 111 -9.04 -3.57 5.12
CA LEU A 111 -10.14 -3.29 6.02
C LEU A 111 -10.93 -2.08 5.48
N THR A 112 -12.24 -2.23 5.34
CA THR A 112 -13.16 -1.11 5.05
C THR A 112 -13.58 -0.46 6.37
N ASP A 113 -13.82 0.85 6.37
CA ASP A 113 -14.26 1.63 7.55
C ASP A 113 -13.25 1.78 8.69
N VAL A 114 -11.96 1.83 8.37
CA VAL A 114 -10.88 2.10 9.34
C VAL A 114 -10.31 3.50 9.18
N CYS A 115 -9.98 4.13 10.31
CA CYS A 115 -9.24 5.38 10.35
C CYS A 115 -7.76 5.13 9.99
N ILE A 116 -7.30 5.73 8.90
CA ILE A 116 -5.90 5.63 8.43
C ILE A 116 -4.92 6.15 9.48
N THR A 117 -5.29 7.18 10.24
CA THR A 117 -4.46 7.74 11.32
C THR A 117 -4.28 6.72 12.44
N CYS A 118 -5.36 6.08 12.88
CA CYS A 118 -5.29 5.01 13.87
C CYS A 118 -4.43 3.83 13.40
N GLU A 119 -4.60 3.39 12.15
CA GLU A 119 -3.84 2.26 11.58
C GLU A 119 -2.33 2.55 11.53
N LYS A 120 -1.94 3.79 11.18
CA LYS A 120 -0.54 4.22 11.20
C LYS A 120 0.06 4.21 12.60
N LEU A 121 -0.63 4.80 13.58
CA LEU A 121 -0.15 4.86 14.96
C LEU A 121 -0.06 3.46 15.58
N GLU A 122 -1.02 2.57 15.30
CA GLU A 122 -0.99 1.17 15.75
C GLU A 122 0.19 0.40 15.14
N THR A 123 0.48 0.61 13.85
CA THR A 123 1.65 0.01 13.18
C THR A 123 2.97 0.53 13.76
N GLN A 124 3.03 1.82 14.09
CA GLN A 124 4.20 2.44 14.71
C GLN A 124 4.44 1.91 16.12
N ILE A 125 3.38 1.73 16.93
CA ILE A 125 3.46 1.11 18.26
C ILE A 125 4.01 -0.31 18.14
N PHE A 126 3.49 -1.12 17.21
CA PHE A 126 3.95 -2.49 17.01
C PHE A 126 5.45 -2.55 16.67
N SER A 127 5.91 -1.66 15.79
CA SER A 127 7.32 -1.60 15.40
C SER A 127 8.22 -1.18 16.56
N LEU A 128 7.86 -0.12 17.29
CA LEU A 128 8.63 0.36 18.44
C LEU A 128 8.71 -0.66 19.58
N GLN A 129 7.62 -1.41 19.84
CA GLN A 129 7.63 -2.50 20.83
C GLN A 129 8.57 -3.63 20.42
N LYS A 130 8.63 -3.97 19.13
CA LYS A 130 9.53 -5.00 18.60
C LYS A 130 11.00 -4.60 18.78
N ASP A 131 11.31 -3.31 18.62
CA ASP A 131 12.66 -2.77 18.78
C ASP A 131 13.03 -2.44 20.24
N GLY A 132 12.15 -2.73 21.21
CA GLY A 132 12.38 -2.48 22.63
C GLY A 132 12.35 -0.99 23.03
N GLN A 133 11.79 -0.13 22.19
CA GLN A 133 11.73 1.31 22.40
C GLN A 133 10.45 1.75 23.13
N GLY A 134 10.50 2.93 23.75
CA GLY A 134 9.36 3.52 24.45
C GLY A 134 8.18 3.78 23.50
N THR A 135 6.97 3.44 23.95
CA THR A 135 5.72 3.61 23.16
C THR A 135 4.69 4.51 23.83
N SER A 136 5.04 5.16 24.95
CA SER A 136 4.13 6.01 25.72
C SER A 136 3.51 7.10 24.87
N ASP A 137 4.34 7.82 24.11
CA ASP A 137 3.93 9.05 23.44
C ASP A 137 2.97 8.74 22.29
N VAL A 138 3.32 7.74 21.48
CA VAL A 138 2.48 7.27 20.36
C VAL A 138 1.15 6.67 20.86
N LYS A 139 1.16 5.97 22.01
CA LYS A 139 -0.06 5.46 22.64
C LYS A 139 -0.95 6.58 23.19
N ASN A 140 -0.37 7.64 23.73
CA ASN A 140 -1.11 8.80 24.21
C ASN A 140 -1.77 9.53 23.03
N THR A 141 -1.03 9.77 21.94
CA THR A 141 -1.59 10.35 20.71
C THR A 141 -2.74 9.52 20.13
N LEU A 142 -2.61 8.19 20.10
CA LEU A 142 -3.69 7.31 19.64
C LEU A 142 -4.93 7.37 20.55
N ARG A 143 -4.74 7.50 21.86
CA ARG A 143 -5.85 7.66 22.81
C ARG A 143 -6.56 9.00 22.63
N GLU A 144 -5.81 10.07 22.46
CA GLU A 144 -6.34 11.42 22.21
C GLU A 144 -7.16 11.46 20.92
N ASP A 145 -6.63 10.92 19.82
CA ASP A 145 -7.33 10.85 18.53
C ASP A 145 -8.63 10.03 18.63
N LYS A 146 -8.58 8.86 19.29
CA LYS A 146 -9.78 8.04 19.54
C LYS A 146 -10.80 8.77 20.42
N ALA A 147 -10.36 9.49 21.44
CA ALA A 147 -11.25 10.28 22.31
C ALA A 147 -11.93 11.41 21.53
N ILE A 148 -11.18 12.16 20.72
CA ILE A 148 -11.72 13.23 19.85
C ILE A 148 -12.75 12.65 18.88
N ALA A 149 -12.46 11.52 18.25
CA ALA A 149 -13.37 10.87 17.32
C ALA A 149 -14.61 10.24 17.99
N GLN A 150 -14.56 10.00 19.31
CA GLN A 150 -15.67 9.43 20.07
C GLN A 150 -16.69 10.51 20.44
N VAL A 151 -16.25 11.72 20.79
CA VAL A 151 -17.11 12.86 21.13
C VAL A 151 -18.25 13.11 20.13
N PRO A 152 -18.00 13.27 18.80
CA PRO A 152 -19.07 13.51 17.84
C PRO A 152 -19.96 12.27 17.63
N ARG A 153 -19.43 11.05 17.81
CA ARG A 153 -20.22 9.81 17.74
C ARG A 153 -21.19 9.71 18.91
N ASP A 154 -20.73 10.03 20.12
CA ASP A 154 -21.55 10.03 21.33
C ASP A 154 -22.62 11.12 21.26
N LEU A 155 -22.27 12.31 20.80
CA LEU A 155 -23.23 13.40 20.57
C LEU A 155 -24.29 13.01 19.53
N LEU A 156 -23.89 12.36 18.43
CA LEU A 156 -24.83 11.87 17.42
C LEU A 156 -25.75 10.78 17.98
N HIS A 157 -25.22 9.88 18.80
CA HIS A 157 -25.99 8.82 19.44
C HIS A 157 -26.99 9.39 20.46
N GLN A 158 -26.56 10.32 21.31
CA GLN A 158 -27.41 11.04 22.25
C GLN A 158 -28.49 11.84 21.52
N ALA A 159 -28.16 12.52 20.40
CA ALA A 159 -29.12 13.25 19.59
C ALA A 159 -30.14 12.33 18.87
N LYS A 160 -29.78 11.06 18.60
CA LYS A 160 -30.72 10.06 18.07
C LYS A 160 -31.65 9.49 19.15
N GLN A 161 -31.18 9.39 20.39
CA GLN A 161 -31.94 8.83 21.52
C GLN A 161 -32.80 9.87 22.25
N GLY A 162 -32.38 11.13 22.25
CA GLY A 162 -33.20 12.25 22.68
C GLY A 162 -34.32 12.47 21.68
N GLY A 163 -35.52 11.96 21.98
CA GLY A 163 -36.75 12.48 21.39
C GLY A 163 -36.83 14.00 21.60
N PRO A 164 -37.66 14.74 20.84
CA PRO A 164 -37.66 16.20 20.85
C PRO A 164 -38.00 16.75 22.25
N GLY A 165 -36.96 16.99 23.05
CA GLY A 165 -37.03 17.59 24.38
C GLY A 165 -37.12 19.11 24.27
N ASN A 166 -37.68 19.73 25.30
CA ASN A 166 -38.19 21.11 25.33
C ASN A 166 -37.13 22.23 25.30
N GLY A 167 -35.94 21.97 24.73
CA GLY A 167 -34.80 22.91 24.66
C GLY A 167 -34.11 22.83 23.30
N VAL A 168 -34.15 23.92 22.55
CA VAL A 168 -33.90 23.96 21.11
C VAL A 168 -32.38 24.07 20.81
N VAL A 169 -31.68 22.93 20.75
CA VAL A 169 -30.32 22.79 20.14
C VAL A 169 -30.46 22.45 18.67
N LYS A 170 -29.43 22.78 17.87
CA LYS A 170 -29.72 23.44 16.62
C LYS A 170 -28.53 23.19 15.54
N MET A 171 -28.54 22.29 14.51
CA MET A 171 -27.45 21.76 13.63
C MET A 171 -27.97 21.43 12.18
N VAL A 172 -27.13 21.56 11.14
CA VAL A 172 -27.42 21.13 9.74
C VAL A 172 -26.35 20.15 9.26
N ALA A 173 -26.74 18.93 8.86
CA ALA A 173 -25.86 17.94 8.24
C ALA A 173 -26.14 17.87 6.72
N ILE A 174 -25.09 18.04 5.91
CA ILE A 174 -25.16 17.97 4.45
C ILE A 174 -24.33 16.76 4.02
N ASP A 175 -25.02 15.69 3.63
CA ASP A 175 -24.38 14.52 3.03
C ASP A 175 -24.18 14.80 1.53
N LEU A 176 -22.93 14.99 1.11
CA LEU A 176 -22.58 15.13 -0.30
C LEU A 176 -22.33 13.73 -0.86
N GLN A 177 -22.90 13.46 -2.04
CA GLN A 177 -22.70 12.18 -2.72
C GLN A 177 -21.21 11.88 -2.89
N GLN A 178 -20.79 10.66 -2.52
CA GLN A 178 -19.39 10.25 -2.53
C GLN A 178 -18.78 10.42 -3.93
N THR A 179 -17.67 11.15 -4.03
CA THR A 179 -16.86 11.19 -5.26
C THR A 179 -16.24 9.81 -5.49
N LEU A 180 -16.56 9.19 -6.62
CA LEU A 180 -16.10 7.84 -6.95
C LEU A 180 -14.83 7.93 -7.81
N PRO A 181 -13.66 7.56 -7.29
CA PRO A 181 -12.46 7.46 -8.10
C PRO A 181 -12.60 6.30 -9.10
N CYS A 182 -12.38 6.58 -10.37
CA CYS A 182 -12.45 5.63 -11.48
C CYS A 182 -11.09 5.50 -12.18
N PRO A 183 -10.62 4.29 -12.52
CA PRO A 183 -11.12 3.01 -12.03
C PRO A 183 -10.89 2.86 -10.52
N ARG A 184 -11.69 2.01 -9.89
CA ARG A 184 -11.61 1.73 -8.45
C ARG A 184 -10.33 0.93 -8.14
N LEU A 185 -9.21 1.63 -7.99
CA LEU A 185 -7.89 1.03 -7.81
C LEU A 185 -7.57 0.86 -6.32
N ARG A 186 -7.22 -0.36 -5.93
CA ARG A 186 -6.75 -0.72 -4.58
C ARG A 186 -5.23 -0.71 -4.45
N ALA A 187 -4.51 -0.24 -5.46
CA ALA A 187 -3.05 -0.27 -5.49
C ALA A 187 -2.46 1.01 -4.88
N SER A 188 -1.42 0.86 -4.03
CA SER A 188 -0.76 1.96 -3.32
C SER A 188 -0.18 3.03 -4.27
N ASN A 189 0.28 2.61 -5.45
CA ASN A 189 0.76 3.51 -6.51
C ASN A 189 -0.32 4.47 -7.07
N ALA A 190 -1.61 4.16 -6.89
CA ALA A 190 -2.72 5.02 -7.28
C ALA A 190 -2.93 6.20 -6.31
N TYR A 191 -2.30 6.17 -5.13
CA TYR A 191 -2.34 7.28 -4.16
C TYR A 191 -1.57 8.51 -4.67
N TYR A 192 -0.43 8.30 -5.34
CA TYR A 192 0.46 9.37 -5.82
C TYR A 192 0.13 9.87 -7.24
N LYS A 193 -0.95 9.36 -7.85
CA LYS A 193 -1.37 9.73 -9.20
C LYS A 193 -2.72 10.47 -9.18
N ARG A 194 -2.92 11.39 -10.13
CA ARG A 194 -4.24 12.01 -10.37
C ARG A 194 -5.23 10.90 -10.75
N LYS A 195 -6.26 10.71 -9.92
CA LYS A 195 -7.35 9.77 -10.16
C LYS A 195 -8.36 10.43 -11.10
N LEU A 196 -8.87 9.69 -12.08
CA LEU A 196 -10.07 10.12 -12.80
C LEU A 196 -11.22 10.07 -11.79
N VAL A 197 -12.01 11.13 -11.69
CA VAL A 197 -13.13 11.21 -10.74
C VAL A 197 -14.40 11.21 -11.56
N ASP A 198 -15.24 10.20 -11.34
CA ASP A 198 -16.57 10.17 -11.93
C ASP A 198 -17.47 11.06 -11.09
N PHE A 199 -17.81 12.21 -11.68
CA PHE A 199 -18.86 13.08 -11.16
C PHE A 199 -20.20 12.56 -11.67
N ILE A 200 -21.00 11.99 -10.77
CA ILE A 200 -22.39 11.67 -11.08
C ILE A 200 -23.18 12.98 -11.05
N PHE A 201 -23.42 13.54 -12.23
CA PHE A 201 -24.32 14.68 -12.36
C PHE A 201 -25.76 14.19 -12.33
N MET A 202 -26.53 14.69 -11.36
CA MET A 202 -27.96 14.39 -11.25
C MET A 202 -28.69 14.90 -12.50
N LYS A 203 -29.46 14.02 -13.16
CA LYS A 203 -30.32 14.42 -14.28
C LYS A 203 -31.68 14.88 -13.74
N SER A 204 -32.07 16.10 -14.09
CA SER A 204 -33.39 16.66 -13.76
C SER A 204 -34.50 15.66 -14.11
N GLY A 205 -35.34 15.30 -13.13
CA GLY A 205 -36.49 14.40 -13.30
C GLY A 205 -36.23 12.90 -13.10
N HIS A 206 -34.99 12.43 -13.06
CA HIS A 206 -34.67 11.00 -12.88
C HIS A 206 -33.87 10.67 -11.62
N SER A 207 -33.10 11.63 -11.09
CA SER A 207 -32.37 11.48 -9.83
C SER A 207 -33.18 12.15 -8.70
N TYR A 208 -33.63 11.37 -7.72
CA TYR A 208 -34.39 11.87 -6.57
C TYR A 208 -33.51 11.91 -5.32
N LEU A 209 -32.97 13.08 -4.99
CA LEU A 209 -32.33 13.33 -3.70
C LEU A 209 -33.37 13.94 -2.75
N PRO A 210 -33.71 13.31 -1.61
CA PRO A 210 -34.73 13.83 -0.70
C PRO A 210 -34.44 15.25 -0.18
N CYS A 211 -33.15 15.62 -0.11
CA CYS A 211 -32.71 16.95 0.27
C CYS A 211 -33.01 18.03 -0.79
N ASP A 212 -33.05 17.70 -2.08
CA ASP A 212 -33.31 18.69 -3.15
C ASP A 212 -34.73 19.26 -3.09
N ARG A 213 -35.73 18.45 -2.70
CA ARG A 213 -37.10 18.92 -2.47
C ARG A 213 -37.15 19.93 -1.31
N THR A 214 -36.36 19.67 -0.28
CA THR A 214 -36.24 20.53 0.90
C THR A 214 -35.59 21.86 0.52
N PHE A 215 -34.45 21.82 -0.18
CA PHE A 215 -33.77 23.02 -0.68
C PHE A 215 -34.64 23.84 -1.64
N GLY A 216 -35.31 23.19 -2.59
CA GLY A 216 -36.21 23.89 -3.52
C GLY A 216 -37.39 24.59 -2.83
N SER A 217 -37.87 24.05 -1.72
CA SER A 217 -38.94 24.68 -0.92
C SER A 217 -38.42 25.90 -0.14
N ILE A 218 -37.21 25.79 0.41
CA ILE A 218 -36.52 26.89 1.10
C ILE A 218 -36.22 28.03 0.12
N GLU A 219 -35.66 27.71 -1.04
CA GLU A 219 -35.27 28.69 -2.06
C GLU A 219 -36.49 29.45 -2.62
N LYS A 220 -37.61 28.76 -2.87
CA LYS A 220 -38.88 29.41 -3.25
C LYS A 220 -39.38 30.40 -2.21
N LYS A 221 -39.13 30.15 -0.92
CA LYS A 221 -39.50 31.07 0.17
C LYS A 221 -38.53 32.24 0.25
N LEU A 222 -37.22 31.99 0.10
CA LEU A 222 -36.19 33.02 0.06
C LEU A 222 -36.38 34.00 -1.10
N ARG A 223 -36.71 33.51 -2.30
CA ARG A 223 -37.01 34.36 -3.48
C ARG A 223 -38.19 35.31 -3.28
N LYS A 224 -39.08 35.02 -2.33
CA LYS A 224 -40.23 35.88 -1.98
C LYS A 224 -39.92 36.87 -0.85
N THR A 225 -38.79 36.71 -0.18
CA THR A 225 -38.33 37.64 0.86
C THR A 225 -37.50 38.72 0.18
N SER A 226 -37.96 39.97 0.23
CA SER A 226 -37.34 41.07 -0.52
C SER A 226 -35.93 41.42 -0.04
N HIS A 227 -35.67 41.39 1.26
CA HIS A 227 -34.39 41.76 1.85
C HIS A 227 -34.10 40.93 3.10
N ILE A 228 -32.85 40.48 3.23
CA ILE A 228 -32.33 39.76 4.40
C ILE A 228 -31.11 40.53 4.90
N TYR A 229 -31.21 41.09 6.10
CA TYR A 229 -30.21 41.95 6.73
C TYR A 229 -29.37 41.20 7.78
N SER A 230 -29.85 40.05 8.26
CA SER A 230 -29.16 39.27 9.30
C SER A 230 -29.26 37.76 9.03
N PRO A 231 -28.20 36.97 9.29
CA PRO A 231 -28.23 35.51 9.23
C PRO A 231 -29.34 34.87 10.07
N LEU A 232 -29.80 35.53 11.13
CA LEU A 232 -30.89 35.05 11.99
C LEU A 232 -32.25 35.03 11.27
N GLN A 233 -32.43 35.86 10.24
CA GLN A 233 -33.67 35.92 9.48
C GLN A 233 -33.89 34.70 8.57
N TYR A 234 -32.84 33.92 8.28
CA TYR A 234 -32.98 32.65 7.55
C TYR A 234 -33.74 31.59 8.36
N ILE A 235 -33.68 31.65 9.68
CA ILE A 235 -34.24 30.66 10.60
C ILE A 235 -35.78 30.52 10.44
N PRO A 236 -36.58 31.60 10.56
CA PRO A 236 -38.02 31.50 10.36
C PRO A 236 -38.41 31.20 8.91
N ILE A 237 -37.58 31.59 7.93
CA ILE A 237 -37.84 31.34 6.50
C ILE A 237 -37.70 29.85 6.20
N ILE A 238 -36.60 29.23 6.64
CA ILE A 238 -36.37 27.79 6.50
C ILE A 238 -37.42 27.04 7.31
N GLY A 239 -37.72 27.46 8.54
CA GLY A 239 -38.73 26.79 9.38
C GLY A 239 -40.11 26.75 8.77
N LYS A 240 -40.49 27.77 7.99
CA LYS A 240 -41.81 27.90 7.31
C LYS A 240 -41.77 27.50 5.83
N ALA A 241 -40.71 26.83 5.37
CA ALA A 241 -40.54 26.47 3.95
C ALA A 241 -41.51 25.36 3.49
N VAL A 242 -41.98 24.50 4.40
CA VAL A 242 -43.00 23.45 4.15
C VAL A 242 -44.15 23.55 5.14
N LYS A 243 -45.35 23.07 4.74
CA LYS A 243 -46.58 23.12 5.57
C LYS A 243 -46.43 22.50 6.95
N LYS A 244 -45.69 21.39 7.07
CA LYS A 244 -45.44 20.70 8.34
C LYS A 244 -44.35 21.37 9.20
N GLY A 245 -43.66 22.36 8.63
CA GLY A 245 -42.50 23.02 9.23
C GLY A 245 -41.23 22.18 9.13
N PHE A 246 -40.07 22.83 8.93
CA PHE A 246 -38.78 22.17 9.15
C PHE A 246 -38.36 22.38 10.60
N PRO A 247 -37.89 21.33 11.29
CA PRO A 247 -37.18 21.53 12.54
C PRO A 247 -35.83 22.17 12.20
N VAL A 248 -35.75 23.49 12.35
CA VAL A 248 -34.54 24.26 12.03
C VAL A 248 -33.70 24.37 13.27
N ILE A 249 -32.50 23.81 13.15
CA ILE A 249 -31.56 23.55 14.22
C ILE A 249 -30.34 24.50 13.81
N VAL A 250 -30.04 25.62 14.53
CA VAL A 250 -29.03 26.76 14.47
C VAL A 250 -28.01 26.86 15.68
N MET A 251 -26.79 26.38 15.53
CA MET A 251 -25.89 26.14 16.65
C MET A 251 -25.18 27.43 17.03
N GLN A 252 -25.17 27.79 18.32
CA GLN A 252 -24.32 28.87 18.83
C GLN A 252 -23.02 28.26 19.38
N ARG A 253 -21.89 28.88 19.01
CA ARG A 253 -20.55 28.55 19.51
C ARG A 253 -20.41 28.88 20.99
#